data_AF-R6RM18-F1
#
_entry.id   AF-R6RM18-F1
#
_cell.length_a   1.000
_cell.length_b   1.000
_cell.length_c   1.000
_cell.angle_alpha   90.00
_cell.angle_beta   90.00
_cell.angle_gamma   90.00
#
_symmetry.space_group_name_H-M   'P 1'
#
loop_
_entity.id
_entity.type
_entity.pdbx_description
1 polymer ?
#
loop_
_entity_poly.entity_id
_entity_poly.type
_entity_poly.pdbx_seq_one_letter_code
_entity_poly.pdbx_strand_id
1 'polypeptide(L)' 'MLTDYETGMELMRTKRVSNVISEDDRFNVRVVSDEKPHHDAVNVQPALEDVCIYHFGEIGE' A
#
# COMPACT_ATOMS: atom_id res chain seq x y z
N MET A 1 -6.33 -0.46 2.66
CA MET A 1 -7.52 -0.01 1.90
C MET A 1 -7.94 -1.15 1.00
N LEU A 2 -9.23 -1.38 0.82
CA LEU A 2 -9.74 -2.48 0.00
C LEU A 2 -9.89 -2.03 -1.46
N THR A 3 -9.29 -2.74 -2.41
CA THR A 3 -9.27 -2.40 -3.84
C THR A 3 -9.66 -3.62 -4.68
N ASP A 4 -10.08 -3.37 -5.92
CA ASP A 4 -10.11 -4.42 -6.95
C ASP A 4 -8.69 -4.84 -7.36
N TYR A 5 -8.63 -5.87 -8.22
CA TYR A 5 -7.38 -6.44 -8.72
C TYR A 5 -6.55 -5.43 -9.52
N GLU A 6 -7.17 -4.68 -10.43
CA GLU A 6 -6.45 -3.76 -11.33
C GLU A 6 -5.77 -2.64 -10.53
N THR A 7 -6.53 -1.98 -9.66
CA THR A 7 -6.03 -0.92 -8.77
C THR A 7 -4.99 -1.47 -7.79
N GLY A 8 -5.22 -2.68 -7.24
CA GLY A 8 -4.28 -3.33 -6.33
C GLY A 8 -2.91 -3.57 -6.98
N MET A 9 -2.91 -4.08 -8.21
CA MET A 9 -1.69 -4.32 -8.99
C MET A 9 -0.97 -3.02 -9.37
N GLU A 10 -1.70 -1.96 -9.74
CA GLU A 10 -1.10 -0.66 -10.03
C GLU A 10 -0.39 -0.07 -8.80
N LEU A 11 -1.02 -0.16 -7.62
CA LEU A 11 -0.44 0.32 -6.36
C LEU A 11 0.84 -0.45 -6.00
N MET A 12 0.85 -1.77 -6.18
CA MET A 12 2.06 -2.58 -5.97
C MET A 12 3.21 -2.22 -6.91
N ARG A 13 2.89 -1.78 -8.14
CA ARG A 13 3.91 -1.42 -9.13
C ARG A 13 4.45 0.00 -8.94
N THR A 14 3.64 0.91 -8.43
CA THR A 14 3.95 2.35 -8.45
C THR A 14 4.20 2.96 -7.07
N LYS A 15 3.89 2.24 -5.99
CA LYS A 15 3.98 2.73 -4.61
C LYS A 15 4.77 1.79 -3.71
N ARG A 16 5.22 2.33 -2.58
CA ARG A 16 5.80 1.54 -1.49
C ARG A 16 4.66 0.85 -0.74
N VAL A 17 4.51 -0.45 -0.96
CA VAL A 17 3.47 -1.27 -0.31
C VAL A 17 4.10 -2.03 0.85
N SER A 18 3.55 -1.85 2.06
CA SER A 18 4.01 -2.53 3.27
C SER A 18 3.22 -3.78 3.61
N ASN A 19 2.01 -3.93 3.07
CA ASN A 19 1.25 -5.16 3.24
C ASN A 19 0.20 -5.31 2.13
N VAL A 20 -0.06 -6.56 1.76
CA VAL A 20 -1.16 -6.94 0.87
C VAL A 20 -1.82 -8.18 1.43
N ILE A 21 -3.13 -8.12 1.59
CA ILE A 21 -3.94 -9.28 1.94
C ILE A 21 -4.97 -9.46 0.82
N SER A 22 -4.98 -10.62 0.18
CA SER A 22 -6.07 -11.00 -0.73
C SER A 22 -7.27 -11.47 0.09
N GLU A 23 -8.41 -10.82 -0.08
CA GLU A 23 -9.69 -11.16 0.55
C GLU A 23 -10.73 -11.38 -0.56
N ASP A 24 -11.10 -12.65 -0.78
CA ASP A 24 -11.97 -13.09 -1.89
C ASP A 24 -11.47 -12.57 -3.25
N ASP A 25 -12.26 -11.71 -3.91
CA ASP A 25 -11.96 -11.09 -5.20
C ASP A 25 -11.33 -9.68 -5.07
N ARG A 26 -10.85 -9.31 -3.87
CA ARG A 26 -10.32 -7.97 -3.55
C ARG A 26 -8.98 -8.03 -2.84
N PHE A 27 -8.30 -6.89 -2.81
CA PHE A 27 -7.01 -6.73 -2.15
C PHE A 27 -7.10 -5.66 -1.08
N ASN A 28 -6.75 -6.00 0.16
CA ASN A 28 -6.49 -5.03 1.18
C ASN A 28 -5.01 -4.62 1.12
N VAL A 29 -4.75 -3.46 0.54
CA VAL A 29 -3.40 -2.93 0.32
C VAL A 29 -3.07 -1.86 1.37
N ARG A 30 -1.89 -1.96 1.96
CA ARG A 30 -1.32 -0.94 2.84
C ARG A 30 -0.16 -0.26 2.13
N VAL A 31 -0.30 1.05 1.92
CA VAL A 31 0.66 1.86 1.18
C VAL A 31 1.33 2.84 2.15
N VAL A 32 2.64 3.00 2.00
CA VAL A 32 3.45 3.99 2.70
C VAL A 32 3.69 5.15 1.74
N SER A 33 3.13 6.32 2.04
CA SER A 33 3.27 7.52 1.21
C SER A 33 3.00 8.77 2.04
N ASP A 34 3.64 9.89 1.68
CA ASP A 34 3.32 11.21 2.25
C ASP A 34 1.97 11.74 1.74
N GLU A 35 1.51 11.25 0.57
CA GLU A 35 0.26 11.66 -0.07
C GLU A 35 -0.78 10.55 0.00
N LYS A 36 -2.07 10.93 -0.05
CA LYS A 36 -3.16 9.96 -0.05
C LYS A 36 -3.16 9.18 -1.38
N PRO A 37 -2.87 7.87 -1.41
CA PRO A 37 -2.63 7.14 -2.64
C PRO A 37 -3.91 6.82 -3.43
N HIS A 38 -5.07 6.87 -2.77
CA HIS A 38 -6.37 6.60 -3.37
C HIS A 38 -7.47 7.30 -2.57
N HIS A 39 -8.59 7.63 -3.22
CA HIS A 39 -9.69 8.37 -2.58
C HIS A 39 -10.29 7.63 -1.37
N ASP A 40 -10.42 6.31 -1.45
CA ASP A 40 -10.89 5.43 -0.36
C ASP A 40 -9.80 5.02 0.65
N ALA A 41 -8.56 5.50 0.49
CA ALA A 41 -7.52 5.20 1.47
C ALA A 41 -7.87 5.78 2.84
N VAL A 42 -7.56 5.04 3.90
CA VAL A 42 -7.72 5.48 5.28
C VAL A 42 -6.36 5.48 5.95
N ASN A 43 -6.06 6.54 6.71
CA ASN A 43 -4.84 6.59 7.49
C ASN A 43 -4.96 5.64 8.67
N VAL A 44 -3.90 4.88 8.90
CA VAL A 44 -3.78 3.91 10.00
C VAL A 44 -2.50 4.17 10.78
N GLN A 45 -2.46 3.74 12.04
CA GLN A 45 -1.25 3.85 12.87
C GLN A 45 -0.11 3.03 12.24
N PRO A 46 1.07 3.63 11.96
CA PRO A 46 2.19 2.92 11.37
C PRO A 46 2.66 1.74 12.22
N ALA A 47 2.93 0.62 11.56
CA ALA A 47 3.65 -0.51 12.13
C ALA A 47 5.16 -0.35 11.88
N LEU A 48 5.98 -1.18 12.55
CA LEU A 48 7.43 -1.16 12.37
C LEU A 48 7.84 -1.32 10.90
N GLU A 49 7.16 -2.21 10.17
CA GLU A 49 7.39 -2.44 8.74
C GLU A 49 7.15 -1.18 7.90
N ASP A 50 6.08 -0.41 8.18
CA ASP A 50 5.83 0.85 7.47
C ASP A 50 6.95 1.85 7.68
N VAL A 51 7.44 1.97 8.93
CA VAL A 51 8.51 2.89 9.30
C VAL A 51 9.81 2.49 8.62
N CYS A 52 10.13 1.19 8.61
CA CYS A 52 11.28 0.67 7.89
C CYS A 52 11.19 0.98 6.39
N ILE A 53 10.04 0.75 5.76
CA ILE A 53 9.83 1.03 4.33
C ILE A 53 9.86 2.54 4.05
N TYR A 54 9.34 3.38 4.94
CA TYR A 54 9.37 4.83 4.78
C TYR A 54 10.81 5.36 4.72
N HIS A 55 11.67 4.91 5.63
CA HIS A 55 13.04 5.40 5.74
C HIS A 55 14.03 4.69 4.81
N PHE A 56 13.81 3.41 4.51
CA PHE A 56 14.80 2.56 3.84
C PHE A 56 14.27 1.87 2.58
N GLY A 57 12.97 1.93 2.31
CA GLY A 57 12.38 1.28 1.14
C GLY A 57 12.69 2.05 -0.14
N GLU A 58 13.45 1.45 -1.05
CA GLU A 58 13.57 1.93 -2.43
C GLU A 58 12.32 1.51 -3.22
N ILE A 59 11.84 2.38 -4.10
CA ILE A 59 10.84 1.97 -5.10
C ILE A 59 11.66 1.28 -6.19
N GLY A 60 11.42 0.00 -6.43
CA GLY A 60 12.16 -0.74 -7.45
C GLY A 60 12.14 -0.01 -8.80
N GLU A 61 13.32 0.10 -9.44
CA GLU A 61 13.51 0.66 -10.79
C GLU A 61 12.65 -0.04 -11.86
#